data_AF-A0A2U0SJH1-F1
#
_entry.id   AF-A0A2U0SJH1-F1
#
_cell.length_a   1.000
_cell.length_b   1.000
_cell.length_c   1.000
_cell.angle_alpha   90.00
_cell.angle_beta   90.00
_cell.angle_gamma   90.00
#
_symmetry.space_group_name_H-M   'P 1'
#
loop_
_entity.id
_entity.type
_entity.pdbx_description
1 polymer ?
#
loop_
_entity_poly.entity_id
_entity_poly.type
_entity_poly.pdbx_seq_one_letter_code
_entity_poly.pdbx_strand_id
1 'polypeptide(L)' 'MEHDLQLRAAARACYPSEEWAPFGFDETERFRTIHYRQAVGAALQARQALYDRAVQPTLFAEQVRA' A
#
# COMPACT_ATOMS: atom_id res chain seq x y z
N MET A 1 -12.02 14.21 7.39
CA MET A 1 -12.14 12.85 6.84
C MET A 1 -11.72 11.92 7.96
N GLU A 2 -12.65 11.21 8.58
CA GLU A 2 -12.28 10.10 9.48
C GLU A 2 -11.82 8.95 8.58
N HIS A 3 -10.52 8.89 8.30
CA HIS A 3 -9.95 7.66 7.78
C HIS A 3 -9.90 6.66 8.93
N ASP A 4 -10.38 5.45 8.68
CA ASP A 4 -9.99 4.26 9.45
C ASP A 4 -8.47 4.34 9.71
N LEU A 5 -8.09 4.46 10.98
CA LEU A 5 -6.70 4.70 11.38
C LEU A 5 -5.77 3.60 10.89
N GLN A 6 -6.27 2.36 10.77
CA GLN A 6 -5.51 1.24 10.22
C GLN A 6 -5.30 1.40 8.72
N LEU A 7 -6.33 1.82 7.98
CA LEU A 7 -6.21 2.09 6.55
C LEU A 7 -5.25 3.24 6.27
N ARG A 8 -5.27 4.31 7.08
CA ARG A 8 -4.31 5.42 6.96
C ARG A 8 -2.87 4.97 7.20
N ALA A 9 -2.64 4.13 8.22
CA ALA A 9 -1.32 3.58 8.51
C ALA A 9 -0.82 2.68 7.36
N ALA A 10 -1.68 1.83 6.81
CA ALA A 10 -1.35 0.99 5.66
C ALA A 10 -1.07 1.84 4.40
N ALA A 11 -1.88 2.86 4.14
CA ALA A 11 -1.65 3.80 3.04
C ALA A 11 -0.30 4.51 3.17
N ARG A 12 0.10 4.91 4.39
CA ARG A 12 1.42 5.49 4.62
C ARG A 12 2.55 4.50 4.34
N ALA A 13 2.40 3.23 4.70
CA ALA A 13 3.38 2.19 4.39
C ALA A 13 3.48 1.87 2.88
N CYS A 14 2.38 2.05 2.14
CA CYS A 14 2.33 1.91 0.69
C CYS A 14 2.71 3.19 -0.07
N TYR A 15 2.93 4.31 0.63
CA TYR A 15 3.28 5.57 -0.01
C TYR A 15 4.76 5.54 -0.45
N PRO A 16 5.09 6.02 -1.66
CA PRO A 16 6.47 6.06 -2.13
C PRO A 16 7.38 6.85 -1.18
N SER A 17 8.66 6.46 -1.13
CA SER A 17 9.66 7.22 -0.37
C SER A 17 9.83 8.63 -0.94
N GLU A 18 10.45 9.52 -0.16
CA GLU A 18 10.69 10.92 -0.54
C GLU A 18 11.55 11.07 -1.82
N GLU A 19 12.31 10.04 -2.18
CA GLU A 19 13.06 10.01 -3.45
C GLU A 19 12.14 9.95 -4.68
N TRP A 20 10.97 9.31 -4.55
CA TRP A 20 10.04 9.03 -5.65
C TRP A 20 8.76 9.88 -5.59
N ALA A 21 8.56 10.61 -4.49
CA ALA A 21 7.38 11.43 -4.26
C ALA A 21 7.76 12.92 -4.15
N PRO A 22 7.17 13.81 -4.96
CA PRO A 22 7.48 15.25 -4.89
C PRO A 22 6.98 15.92 -3.61
N PHE A 23 6.08 15.26 -2.87
CA PHE A 23 5.48 15.77 -1.63
C PHE A 23 5.32 14.66 -0.61
N GLY A 24 5.35 15.02 0.68
CA GLY A 24 5.16 14.09 1.79
C GLY A 24 3.74 13.54 1.90
N PHE A 25 3.58 12.44 2.66
CA PHE A 25 2.29 11.77 2.83
C PHE A 25 1.21 12.70 3.42
N ASP A 26 1.53 13.45 4.48
CA ASP A 26 0.53 14.28 5.16
C ASP A 26 0.06 15.46 4.27
N GLU A 27 0.96 16.00 3.44
CA GLU A 27 0.63 17.05 2.48
C GLU A 27 -0.27 16.52 1.36
N THR A 28 0.06 15.36 0.80
CA THR A 28 -0.76 14.73 -0.23
C THR A 28 -2.12 14.26 0.27
N GLU A 29 -2.21 13.84 1.54
CA GLU A 29 -3.48 13.57 2.22
C GLU A 29 -4.35 14.82 2.31
N ARG A 30 -3.78 15.93 2.77
CA ARG A 30 -4.48 17.21 2.94
C ARG A 30 -5.13 17.66 1.62
N PHE A 31 -4.40 17.53 0.51
CA PHE A 31 -4.88 17.94 -0.81
C PHE A 31 -5.55 16.82 -1.61
N ARG A 32 -5.66 15.60 -1.07
CA ARG A 32 -6.22 14.42 -1.73
C ARG A 32 -5.63 14.18 -3.13
N THR A 33 -4.33 14.33 -3.24
CA THR A 33 -3.63 14.24 -4.53
C THR A 33 -3.73 12.83 -5.13
N ILE A 34 -3.29 12.66 -6.37
CA ILE A 34 -3.26 11.34 -7.01
C ILE A 34 -2.37 10.35 -6.25
N HIS A 35 -1.22 10.79 -5.71
CA HIS A 35 -0.30 9.93 -4.97
C HIS A 35 -0.93 9.39 -3.68
N TYR A 36 -1.64 10.24 -2.93
CA TYR A 36 -2.38 9.79 -1.76
C TYR A 36 -3.44 8.75 -2.12
N ARG A 37 -4.24 9.03 -3.17
CA ARG A 37 -5.29 8.10 -3.62
C ARG A 37 -4.72 6.77 -4.11
N GLN A 38 -3.58 6.78 -4.79
CA GLN A 38 -2.87 5.57 -5.22
C GLN A 38 -2.40 4.76 -4.02
N ALA A 39 -1.80 5.39 -3.02
CA ALA A 39 -1.35 4.72 -1.80
C ALA A 39 -2.52 4.09 -1.01
N VAL A 40 -3.66 4.79 -0.91
CA VAL A 40 -4.89 4.24 -0.32
C VAL A 40 -5.41 3.05 -1.14
N GLY A 41 -5.43 3.15 -2.47
CA GLY A 41 -5.81 2.05 -3.35
C GLY A 41 -4.92 0.81 -3.17
N ALA A 42 -3.61 1.01 -3.12
CA ALA A 42 -2.63 -0.04 -2.86
C ALA A 42 -2.86 -0.70 -1.48
N ALA A 43 -3.11 0.09 -0.44
CA ALA A 43 -3.42 -0.42 0.89
C ALA A 43 -4.70 -1.27 0.92
N LEU A 44 -5.75 -0.86 0.20
CA LEU A 44 -6.98 -1.65 0.07
C LEU A 44 -6.74 -2.98 -0.65
N GLN A 45 -5.95 -2.96 -1.74
CA GLN A 45 -5.59 -4.17 -2.46
C GLN A 45 -4.72 -5.11 -1.62
N ALA A 46 -3.72 -4.57 -0.91
CA ALA A 46 -2.87 -5.33 -0.01
C ALA A 46 -3.69 -5.97 1.12
N ARG A 47 -4.65 -5.23 1.70
CA ARG A 47 -5.56 -5.77 2.70
C ARG A 47 -6.33 -6.99 2.16
N GLN A 48 -6.87 -6.89 0.94
CA GLN A 48 -7.57 -8.01 0.30
C GLN A 48 -6.64 -9.21 0.06
N ALA A 49 -5.43 -9.00 -0.46
CA ALA A 49 -4.46 -10.06 -0.71
C ALA A 49 -3.98 -10.76 0.56
N LEU A 50 -3.88 -10.02 1.67
CA LEU A 50 -3.52 -10.59 2.97
C LEU A 50 -4.65 -11.45 3.58
N TYR A 51 -5.92 -11.15 3.27
CA TYR A 51 -7.05 -11.96 3.74
C TYR A 51 -7.26 -13.24 2.93
N ASP A 52 -7.05 -13.20 1.62
CA ASP A 52 -7.27 -14.35 0.75
C ASP A 52 -5.96 -15.08 0.44
N ARG A 53 -5.75 -16.23 1.11
CA ARG A 53 -4.55 -17.05 0.92
C ARG A 53 -4.42 -17.57 -0.51
N ALA A 54 -5.52 -17.68 -1.28
CA ALA A 54 -5.48 -18.18 -2.64
C ALA A 54 -4.84 -17.19 -3.63
N VAL A 55 -4.82 -15.89 -3.31
CA VAL A 55 -4.22 -14.85 -4.15
C VAL A 55 -2.81 -14.43 -3.68
N GLN A 56 -2.32 -14.99 -2.57
CA GLN A 56 -0.99 -14.70 -2.09
C GLN A 56 0.07 -15.33 -3.00
N PRO A 57 0.96 -14.54 -3.61
CA PRO A 57 2.02 -15.10 -4.45
C PRO A 57 3.00 -15.90 -3.58
N THR A 58 3.49 -17.02 -4.11
CA THR A 58 4.56 -17.78 -3.48
C THR A 58 5.84 -16.94 -3.50
N LEU A 59 6.37 -16.59 -2.32
CA LEU A 59 7.50 -15.67 -2.20
C LEU A 59 8.79 -16.21 -2.85
N PHE A 60 8.93 -17.52 -2.83
CA PHE A 60 9.96 -18.27 -3.52
C PHE A 60 9.26 -19.39 -4.26
N ALA A 61 9.45 -19.50 -5.58
CA ALA A 61 9.14 -20.75 -6.25
C ALA A 61 9.96 -21.83 -5.52
N GLU A 62 9.32 -22.94 -5.14
CA GLU A 62 10.04 -24.09 -4.59
C GLU A 62 11.23 -24.37 -5.51
N GLN A 63 12.44 -24.11 -5.01
CA GLN A 63 13.65 -24.52 -5.70
C GLN A 63 13.60 -26.04 -5.71
N VAL A 64 13.06 -26.58 -6.80
CA VAL A 64 13.11 -27.99 -7.15
C VAL A 64 14.59 -28.36 -7.11
N ARG A 65 15.00 -29.00 -6.01
CA ARG A 65 16.30 -29.63 -5.91
C ARG A 65 16.33 -30.74 -6.94
N ALA A 66 17.19 -30.57 -7.95
CA ALA A 66 17.61 -31.64 -8.85
C ALA A 66 18.36 -32.73 -8.08
#